data_AF-A0A3R7RHL5-F1
#
_entry.id   AF-A0A3R7RHL5-F1
#
_cell.length_a   1.000
_cell.length_b   1.000
_cell.length_c   1.000
_cell.angle_alpha   90.00
_cell.angle_beta   90.00
_cell.angle_gamma   90.00
#
_symmetry.space_group_name_H-M   'P 1'
#
loop_
_entity.id
_entity.type
_entity.pdbx_description
1 polymer ?
#
loop_
_entity_poly.entity_id
_entity_poly.type
_entity_poly.pdbx_seq_one_letter_code
_entity_poly.pdbx_strand_id
1 'polypeptide(L)'
;MLKADTKILLDDRKRKLLQTAIDIIATQGYAKLTMRALARSDGIKLGALQYHFPTWEALLSALARYIGDSYENSFAALKDKPG
;
A
#
# COMPACT_ATOMS: atom_id res chain seq x y z
N MET A 1 10.22 -27.12 -0.18
CA MET A 1 8.98 -26.74 -0.89
C MET A 1 8.01 -26.20 0.15
N LEU A 2 7.80 -24.87 0.17
CA LEU A 2 6.68 -24.11 0.75
C LEU A 2 7.08 -22.62 0.83
N LYS A 3 6.11 -21.73 0.58
CA LYS A 3 6.13 -20.25 0.57
C LYS A 3 6.24 -19.54 -0.80
N ALA A 4 5.45 -19.96 -1.79
CA ALA A 4 5.11 -19.10 -2.92
C ALA A 4 3.70 -18.46 -2.78
N ASP A 5 2.89 -18.89 -1.80
CA ASP A 5 1.43 -18.62 -1.78
C ASP A 5 0.97 -17.58 -0.76
N THR A 6 1.83 -16.65 -0.33
CA THR A 6 1.39 -15.46 0.44
C THR A 6 1.78 -14.17 -0.27
N LYS A 7 1.77 -14.19 -1.60
CA LYS A 7 1.77 -12.97 -2.40
C LYS A 7 0.37 -12.36 -2.26
N ILE A 8 0.23 -11.29 -1.46
CA ILE A 8 -1.10 -10.74 -1.16
C ILE A 8 -1.77 -10.34 -2.47
N LEU A 9 -2.87 -11.01 -2.78
CA LEU A 9 -3.79 -10.65 -3.86
C LEU A 9 -4.60 -9.44 -3.40
N LEU A 10 -3.95 -8.29 -3.23
CA LEU A 10 -4.67 -7.02 -3.26
C LEU A 10 -5.21 -6.87 -4.67
N ASP A 11 -6.52 -6.62 -4.79
CA ASP A 11 -7.10 -6.19 -6.04
C ASP A 11 -6.36 -4.94 -6.56
N ASP A 12 -6.34 -4.75 -7.88
CA ASP A 12 -5.58 -3.66 -8.52
C ASP A 12 -5.97 -2.28 -7.97
N ARG A 13 -7.22 -2.15 -7.50
CA ARG A 13 -7.72 -0.90 -6.91
C ARG A 13 -7.07 -0.63 -5.55
N LYS A 14 -7.03 -1.61 -4.64
CA LYS A 14 -6.36 -1.49 -3.35
C LYS A 14 -4.88 -1.20 -3.52
N ARG A 15 -4.20 -1.85 -4.47
CA ARG A 15 -2.79 -1.58 -4.77
C ARG A 15 -2.57 -0.12 -5.18
N LYS A 16 -3.39 0.39 -6.10
CA LYS A 16 -3.31 1.80 -6.54
C LYS A 16 -3.55 2.79 -5.40
N LEU A 17 -4.53 2.50 -4.53
CA LEU A 17 -4.83 3.33 -3.36
C LEU A 17 -3.64 3.36 -2.38
N LEU A 18 -2.99 2.21 -2.15
CA LEU A 18 -1.81 2.14 -1.28
C LEU A 18 -0.61 2.88 -1.89
N GLN A 19 -0.40 2.77 -3.20
CA GLN A 19 0.65 3.55 -3.88
C GLN A 19 0.41 5.05 -3.73
N THR A 20 -0.83 5.51 -3.97
CA THR A 20 -1.19 6.92 -3.79
C THR A 20 -1.01 7.38 -2.35
N ALA A 21 -1.28 6.53 -1.36
CA ALA A 21 -1.01 6.82 0.04
C ALA A 21 0.49 7.00 0.32
N ILE A 22 1.34 6.15 -0.25
CA ILE A 22 2.81 6.29 -0.18
C ILE A 22 3.23 7.62 -0.81
N ASP A 23 2.70 7.96 -1.98
CA ASP A 23 3.07 9.18 -2.69
C ASP A 23 2.70 10.43 -1.87
N ILE A 24 1.54 10.44 -1.20
CA ILE A 24 1.16 11.51 -0.27
C ILE A 24 2.16 11.63 0.88
N ILE A 25 2.53 10.50 1.51
CA ILE A 25 3.50 10.51 2.61
C ILE A 25 4.86 11.01 2.12
N ALA A 26 5.34 10.52 0.99
CA ALA A 26 6.66 10.84 0.44
C ALA A 26 6.78 12.31 0.02
N THR A 27 5.70 12.90 -0.51
CA THR A 27 5.71 14.27 -1.05
C THR A 27 5.26 15.34 -0.06
N GLN A 28 4.37 14.99 0.87
CA GLN A 28 3.70 15.96 1.75
C GLN A 28 3.86 15.64 3.25
N GLY A 29 4.49 14.50 3.57
CA GLY A 29 4.65 14.01 4.94
C GLY A 29 3.43 13.26 5.48
N TYR A 30 3.69 12.42 6.48
CA TYR A 30 2.68 11.53 7.08
C TYR A 30 1.42 12.25 7.58
N ALA A 31 1.57 13.45 8.17
CA ALA A 31 0.45 14.22 8.72
C ALA A 31 -0.61 14.62 7.66
N LYS A 32 -0.27 14.58 6.37
CA LYS A 32 -1.21 14.87 5.28
C LYS A 32 -1.99 13.65 4.81
N LEU A 33 -1.58 12.44 5.19
CA LEU A 33 -2.34 11.25 4.87
C LEU A 33 -3.58 11.17 5.77
N THR A 34 -4.74 11.30 5.13
CA THR A 34 -6.05 11.09 5.76
C THR A 34 -6.96 10.35 4.79
N MET A 35 -8.00 9.68 5.29
CA MET A 35 -8.99 9.00 4.44
C MET A 35 -9.59 9.94 3.37
N ARG A 36 -9.87 11.19 3.73
CA ARG A 36 -10.40 12.19 2.78
C ARG A 36 -9.36 12.67 1.78
N ALA A 37 -8.12 12.90 2.21
CA ALA A 37 -7.06 13.32 1.30
C ALA A 37 -6.75 12.23 0.27
N LEU A 38 -6.67 10.97 0.70
CA LEU A 38 -6.47 9.83 -0.19
C LEU A 38 -7.63 9.68 -1.20
N ALA A 39 -8.88 9.69 -0.73
CA ALA A 39 -10.05 9.60 -1.61
C ALA A 39 -10.05 10.71 -2.68
N ARG A 40 -9.72 11.95 -2.29
CA ARG A 40 -9.60 13.08 -3.23
C ARG A 40 -8.46 12.88 -4.22
N SER A 41 -7.28 12.46 -3.77
CA SER A 41 -6.12 12.23 -4.64
C SER A 41 -6.40 11.18 -5.71
N ASP A 42 -7.22 10.18 -5.38
CA ASP A 42 -7.60 9.09 -6.28
C ASP A 42 -8.92 9.33 -7.05
N GLY A 43 -9.52 10.52 -6.90
CA GLY A 43 -10.74 10.92 -7.61
C GLY A 43 -12.00 10.13 -7.21
N ILE A 44 -12.04 9.55 -6.00
CA ILE A 44 -13.18 8.75 -5.52
C ILE A 44 -13.89 9.36 -4.32
N LYS A 45 -15.14 8.94 -4.11
CA LYS A 45 -15.90 9.30 -2.91
C LYS A 45 -15.31 8.58 -1.69
N LEU A 46 -15.42 9.20 -0.52
CA LEU A 46 -14.99 8.61 0.75
C LEU A 46 -15.64 7.23 1.00
N GLY A 47 -16.93 7.07 0.70
CA GLY A 47 -17.63 5.78 0.86
C GLY A 47 -17.05 4.67 -0.02
N ALA A 48 -16.61 4.99 -1.25
CA ALA A 48 -15.95 4.03 -2.12
C ALA A 48 -14.56 3.65 -1.59
N LEU A 49 -13.82 4.60 -1.00
CA LEU A 49 -12.57 4.29 -0.31
C LEU A 49 -12.82 3.38 0.91
N GLN A 50 -13.87 3.67 1.69
CA GLN A 50 -14.22 2.91 2.88
C GLN A 50 -14.69 1.48 2.57
N TYR A 51 -15.21 1.23 1.37
CA TYR A 51 -15.46 -0.13 0.90
C TYR A 51 -14.17 -0.97 0.83
N HIS A 52 -13.04 -0.35 0.45
CA HIS A 52 -11.74 -1.03 0.42
C HIS A 52 -11.03 -1.02 1.78
N PHE A 53 -11.12 0.09 2.52
CA PHE A 53 -10.48 0.31 3.81
C PHE A 53 -11.50 0.90 4.80
N PRO A 54 -12.24 0.07 5.54
CA PRO A 54 -13.34 0.53 6.40
C PRO A 54 -12.91 1.54 7.45
N THR A 55 -11.68 1.41 7.96
CA THR A 55 -11.12 2.28 9.00
C THR A 55 -9.72 2.76 8.64
N TRP A 56 -9.26 3.77 9.37
CA TRP A 56 -7.89 4.27 9.26
C TRP A 56 -6.86 3.20 9.62
N GLU A 57 -7.13 2.41 10.66
CA GLU A 57 -6.27 1.31 11.10
C GLU A 57 -6.18 0.21 10.02
N ALA A 58 -7.29 -0.07 9.32
CA ALA A 58 -7.29 -1.01 8.21
C ALA A 58 -6.41 -0.53 7.05
N LEU A 59 -6.46 0.76 6.72
CA LEU A 59 -5.59 1.37 5.72
C LEU A 59 -4.11 1.28 6.15
N LEU A 60 -3.79 1.69 7.39
CA LEU A 60 -2.41 1.67 7.89
C LEU A 60 -1.84 0.26 7.97
N SER A 61 -2.64 -0.72 8.40
CA SER A 61 -2.22 -2.12 8.46
C SER A 61 -1.93 -2.66 7.06
N ALA A 62 -2.80 -2.36 6.09
CA ALA A 62 -2.58 -2.74 4.69
C ALA A 62 -1.36 -2.05 4.09
N LEU A 63 -1.14 -0.77 4.42
CA LEU A 63 0.01 0.01 3.96
C LEU A 63 1.32 -0.52 4.51
N ALA A 64 1.41 -0.76 5.83
CA ALA A 64 2.59 -1.32 6.47
C ALA A 64 2.96 -2.69 5.89
N ARG A 65 1.95 -3.53 5.65
CA ARG A 65 2.12 -4.85 5.04
C ARG A 65 2.57 -4.75 3.58
N TYR A 66 1.97 -3.86 2.79
CA TYR A 66 2.38 -3.62 1.40
C TYR A 66 3.83 -3.14 1.26
N ILE A 67 4.26 -2.27 2.18
CA ILE A 67 5.64 -1.80 2.26
C ILE A 67 6.57 -2.96 2.65
N GLY A 68 6.22 -3.74 3.68
CA GLY A 68 6.99 -4.91 4.12
C GLY A 68 7.20 -5.94 3.00
N ASP A 69 6.13 -6.31 2.31
CA ASP A 69 6.19 -7.25 1.17
C ASP A 69 7.06 -6.71 0.01
N SER A 70 7.07 -5.39 -0.20
CA SER A 70 7.91 -4.77 -1.24
C SER A 70 9.41 -4.82 -0.87
N TYR A 71 9.74 -4.74 0.43
CA TYR A 71 11.11 -4.92 0.91
C TYR A 71 11.60 -6.36 0.75
N GLU A 72 10.76 -7.37 1.03
CA GLU A 72 11.14 -8.78 0.82
C GLU A 72 11.49 -9.07 -0.64
N ASN A 73 10.75 -8.51 -1.59
CA ASN A 73 11.03 -8.65 -3.03
C ASN A 73 12.29 -7.89 -3.47
N SER A 74 12.56 -6.73 -2.88
CA SER A 74 13.74 -5.91 -3.22
C SER A 74 15.03 -6.49 -2.65
N PHE A 75 14.99 -7.10 -1.46
CA PHE A 75 16.14 -7.79 -0.86
C PHE A 75 16.44 -9.15 -1.51
N ALA A 76 15.42 -9.89 -1.97
CA ALA A 76 15.63 -11.11 -2.74
C ALA A 76 16.36 -10.82 -4.06
N ALA A 77 16.01 -9.73 -4.75
CA ALA A 77 16.66 -9.30 -5.99
C ALA A 77 18.12 -8.85 -5.80
N LEU A 78 18.49 -8.34 -4.60
CA LEU A 78 19.87 -7.95 -4.29
C LEU A 78 20.77 -9.13 -3.91
N LYS A 79 20.20 -10.26 -3.44
CA LYS A 79 20.98 -11.48 -3.19
C LYS A 79 21.45 -12.20 -4.46
N ASP A 80 20.90 -11.84 -5.62
CA ASP A 80 21.18 -12.49 -6.90
C ASP A 80 22.12 -11.68 -7.80
N LYS A 81 22.75 -10.62 -7.28
CA LYS A 81 23.89 -9.99 -7.96
C LYS A 81 25.17 -10.72 -7.55
N PRO A 82 25.76 -11.57 -8.42
CA PRO A 82 27.16 -11.93 -8.22
C PRO A 82 27.98 -10.63 -8.29
N GLY A 83 28.87 -10.47 -7.32
CA GLY A 83 29.86 -9.39 -7.33
C GLY A 83 30.73 -9.44 -8.58
#